data_AF-A0A7V9IFC5-F1
#
_entry.id   AF-A0A7V9IFC5-F1
#
_cell.length_a   1.000
_cell.length_b   1.000
_cell.length_c   1.000
_cell.angle_alpha   90.00
_cell.angle_beta   90.00
_cell.angle_gamma   90.00
#
_symmetry.space_group_name_H-M   'P 1'
#
loop_
_entity.id
_entity.type
_entity.pdbx_description
1 polymer ?
#
loop_
_entity_poly.entity_id
_entity_poly.type
_entity_poly.pdbx_seq_one_letter_code
_entity_poly.pdbx_strand_id
1 'polypeptide(L)'
;MKRFFTDMNATLRGFLIIALIAVVVVVLSLQSVLSTVGGLLRIAFFLAIAFFLFLVWREKRGDIEAWQDRSRNVFYAAIVLAVVDIGAFIGLRPSGPDALAFFLVLGGCAYAAVRTWRNEHRYS
;
A
#
# COMPACT_ATOMS: atom_id res chain seq x y z
N MET A 1 18.62 -37.61 -29.32
CA MET A 1 17.50 -37.30 -28.39
C MET A 1 16.42 -38.39 -28.29
N LYS A 2 16.14 -39.21 -29.32
CA LYS A 2 15.11 -40.27 -29.22
C LYS A 2 15.46 -41.43 -28.28
N ARG A 3 16.74 -41.82 -28.19
CA ARG A 3 17.21 -42.97 -27.37
C ARG A 3 17.00 -42.79 -25.86
N PHE A 4 17.34 -41.63 -25.30
CA PHE A 4 17.14 -41.31 -23.88
C PHE A 4 15.68 -41.39 -23.42
N PHE A 5 14.68 -41.12 -24.29
CA PHE A 5 13.27 -41.28 -23.94
C PHE A 5 12.75 -42.71 -24.04
N THR A 6 13.50 -43.59 -24.71
CA THR A 6 13.11 -44.99 -24.94
C THR A 6 13.66 -45.92 -23.86
N ASP A 7 14.84 -45.60 -23.30
CA ASP A 7 15.49 -46.37 -22.23
C ASP A 7 15.04 -45.94 -20.80
N MET A 8 14.14 -44.97 -20.69
CA MET A 8 13.75 -44.36 -19.42
C MET A 8 12.52 -45.04 -18.80
N ASN A 9 12.59 -45.39 -17.50
CA ASN A 9 11.49 -46.00 -16.76
C ASN A 9 10.17 -45.25 -16.99
N ALA A 10 9.10 -45.99 -17.28
CA ALA A 10 7.79 -45.42 -17.62
C ALA A 10 7.27 -44.44 -16.56
N THR A 11 7.60 -44.68 -15.29
CA THR A 11 7.30 -43.78 -14.16
C THR A 11 8.06 -42.46 -14.24
N LEU A 12 9.37 -42.47 -14.52
CA LEU A 12 10.19 -41.26 -14.66
C LEU A 12 9.74 -40.41 -15.84
N ARG A 13 9.36 -41.06 -16.95
CA ARG A 13 8.78 -40.38 -18.12
C ARG A 13 7.44 -39.73 -17.81
N GLY A 14 6.57 -40.41 -17.06
CA GLY A 14 5.31 -39.85 -16.57
C GLY A 14 5.52 -38.62 -15.69
N PHE A 15 6.44 -38.71 -14.72
CA PHE A 15 6.81 -37.58 -13.86
C PHE A 15 7.35 -36.38 -14.64
N LEU A 16 8.20 -36.60 -15.65
CA LEU A 16 8.73 -35.51 -16.48
C LEU A 16 7.64 -34.80 -17.29
N ILE A 17 6.66 -35.54 -17.81
CA ILE A 17 5.52 -34.96 -18.54
C ILE A 17 4.66 -34.13 -17.58
N ILE A 18 4.35 -34.65 -16.40
CA ILE A 18 3.58 -33.92 -15.39
C ILE A 18 4.33 -32.66 -14.94
N ALA A 19 5.63 -32.76 -14.67
CA ALA A 19 6.45 -31.62 -14.29
C ALA A 19 6.47 -30.53 -15.37
N LEU A 20 6.59 -30.93 -16.65
CA LEU A 20 6.55 -30.00 -17.77
C LEU A 20 5.20 -29.29 -17.88
N ILE A 21 4.10 -30.03 -17.75
CA ILE A 21 2.75 -29.44 -17.74
C ILE A 21 2.60 -28.46 -16.57
N ALA A 22 3.06 -28.84 -15.38
CA ALA A 22 3.01 -27.97 -14.20
C ALA A 22 3.80 -26.67 -14.42
N VAL A 23 5.00 -26.74 -14.99
CA VAL A 23 5.81 -25.55 -15.34
C VAL A 23 5.06 -24.65 -16.33
N VAL A 24 4.46 -25.22 -17.38
CA VAL A 24 3.68 -24.45 -18.36
C VAL A 24 2.51 -23.74 -17.69
N VAL A 25 1.77 -24.43 -16.80
CA VAL A 25 0.67 -23.84 -16.04
C VAL A 25 1.16 -22.69 -15.16
N VAL A 26 2.27 -22.86 -14.44
CA VAL A 26 2.85 -21.80 -13.59
C VAL A 26 3.26 -20.59 -14.41
N VAL A 27 3.95 -20.80 -15.54
CA VAL A 27 4.39 -19.71 -16.43
C VAL A 27 3.20 -18.97 -17.04
N LEU A 28 2.16 -19.67 -17.46
CA LEU A 28 0.94 -19.05 -17.98
C LEU A 28 0.16 -18.29 -16.88
N SER A 29 0.27 -18.72 -15.62
CA SER A 29 -0.41 -18.08 -14.48
C SER A 29 0.34 -16.87 -13.91
N LEU A 30 1.58 -16.61 -14.33
CA LEU A 30 2.47 -15.61 -13.72
C LEU A 30 1.83 -14.22 -13.61
N GLN A 31 1.15 -13.75 -14.67
CA GLN A 31 0.48 -12.45 -14.68
C GLN A 31 -0.64 -12.36 -13.63
N SER A 32 -1.43 -13.42 -13.49
CA SER A 32 -2.54 -13.47 -12.51
C SER A 32 -2.01 -13.44 -11.08
N VAL A 33 -0.99 -14.26 -10.80
CA VAL A 33 -0.33 -14.32 -9.50
C VAL A 33 0.32 -12.97 -9.18
N LEU A 34 1.08 -12.38 -10.10
CA LEU A 34 1.72 -11.07 -9.91
C LEU A 34 0.69 -9.97 -9.68
N SER A 35 -0.42 -9.98 -10.40
CA SER A 35 -1.49 -8.99 -10.23
C SER A 35 -2.16 -9.12 -8.86
N THR A 36 -2.42 -10.35 -8.42
CA THR A 36 -3.04 -10.64 -7.13
C THR A 36 -2.11 -10.28 -5.98
N VAL A 37 -0.86 -10.77 -6.01
CA VAL A 37 0.17 -10.47 -5.01
C VAL A 37 0.48 -8.98 -4.97
N GLY A 38 0.59 -8.33 -6.13
CA GLY A 38 0.79 -6.89 -6.23
C GLY A 38 -0.38 -6.09 -5.64
N GLY A 39 -1.62 -6.53 -5.85
CA GLY A 39 -2.81 -5.95 -5.21
C GLY A 39 -2.78 -6.07 -3.69
N LEU A 40 -2.49 -7.27 -3.18
CA LEU A 40 -2.33 -7.54 -1.75
C LEU A 40 -1.22 -6.70 -1.13
N LEU A 41 -0.07 -6.59 -1.80
CA LEU A 41 1.07 -5.82 -1.31
C LEU A 41 0.76 -4.33 -1.24
N ARG A 42 0.02 -3.78 -2.20
CA ARG A 42 -0.45 -2.38 -2.16
C ARG A 42 -1.37 -2.12 -0.97
N ILE A 43 -2.32 -3.04 -0.73
CA ILE A 43 -3.21 -2.95 0.44
C ILE A 43 -2.40 -3.03 1.74
N ALA A 44 -1.47 -3.99 1.84
CA ALA A 44 -0.62 -4.15 3.01
C ALA A 44 0.26 -2.91 3.27
N PHE A 45 0.81 -2.31 2.20
CA PHE A 45 1.61 -1.08 2.30
C PHE A 45 0.76 0.12 2.76
N PHE A 46 -0.46 0.25 2.25
CA PHE A 46 -1.41 1.24 2.73
C PHE A 46 -1.73 1.07 4.21
N LEU A 47 -2.03 -0.16 4.63
CA LEU A 47 -2.27 -0.49 6.04
C LEU A 47 -1.04 -0.17 6.89
N ALA A 48 0.17 -0.44 6.40
CA ALA A 48 1.39 -0.12 7.13
C ALA A 48 1.54 1.39 7.38
N ILE A 49 1.27 2.23 6.36
CA ILE A 49 1.28 3.70 6.52
C ILE A 49 0.20 4.14 7.53
N ALA A 50 -1.03 3.64 7.37
CA ALA A 50 -2.14 3.98 8.27
C ALA A 50 -1.83 3.57 9.72
N PHE A 51 -1.25 2.38 9.91
CA PHE A 51 -0.86 1.87 11.21
C PHE A 51 0.31 2.66 11.81
N PHE A 52 1.29 3.05 11.00
CA PHE A 52 2.38 3.93 11.42
C PHE A 52 1.86 5.29 11.91
N LEU A 53 0.98 5.94 11.12
CA LEU A 53 0.34 7.19 11.52
C LEU A 53 -0.48 7.01 12.82
N PHE A 54 -1.17 5.89 12.96
CA PHE A 54 -1.90 5.56 14.18
C PHE A 54 -0.99 5.38 15.40
N LEU A 55 0.16 4.71 15.25
CA LEU A 55 1.13 4.55 16.33
C LEU A 55 1.71 5.90 16.77
N VAL A 56 2.14 6.72 15.81
CA VAL A 56 2.66 8.08 16.07
C VAL A 56 1.60 8.93 16.76
N TRP A 57 0.36 8.90 16.26
CA TRP A 57 -0.75 9.58 16.91
C TRP A 57 -0.98 9.08 18.34
N ARG A 58 -0.95 7.77 18.56
CA ARG A 58 -1.21 7.17 19.87
C ARG A 58 -0.17 7.58 20.90
N GLU A 59 1.10 7.65 20.50
CA GLU A 59 2.19 8.13 21.35
C GLU A 59 2.03 9.62 21.69
N LYS A 60 1.62 10.44 20.72
CA LYS A 60 1.46 11.89 20.86
C LYS A 60 0.08 12.34 21.31
N ARG A 61 -0.84 11.40 21.57
CA ARG A 61 -2.24 11.70 21.89
C ARG A 61 -2.38 12.58 23.15
N GLY A 62 -1.57 12.32 24.18
CA GLY A 62 -1.58 13.10 25.42
C GLY A 62 -1.25 14.58 25.19
N ASP A 63 -0.24 14.85 24.36
CA ASP A 63 0.15 16.23 24.01
C ASP A 63 -0.95 16.93 23.19
N ILE A 64 -1.60 16.20 22.27
CA ILE A 64 -2.67 16.73 21.40
C ILE A 64 -3.96 17.04 22.18
N GLU A 65 -4.23 16.31 23.27
CA GLU A 65 -5.39 16.56 24.12
C GLU A 65 -5.30 17.90 24.87
N ALA A 66 -4.08 18.40 25.12
CA ALA A 66 -3.84 19.70 25.75
C ALA A 66 -3.99 20.91 24.80
N TRP A 67 -4.10 20.67 23.48
CA TRP A 67 -4.23 21.75 22.49
C TRP A 67 -5.62 22.37 22.45
N GLN A 68 -5.71 23.59 21.92
CA GLN A 68 -6.98 24.26 21.67
C GLN A 68 -7.88 23.42 20.73
N ASP A 69 -9.19 23.30 21.06
CA ASP A 69 -10.15 22.45 20.34
C ASP A 69 -10.17 22.69 18.82
N ARG A 70 -10.00 23.95 18.38
CA ARG A 70 -9.95 24.31 16.96
C ARG A 70 -8.73 23.73 16.25
N SER A 71 -7.57 23.81 16.90
CA SER A 71 -6.29 23.31 16.36
C SER A 71 -6.31 21.79 16.27
N ARG A 72 -6.85 21.16 17.34
CA ARG A 72 -7.08 19.72 17.40
C ARG A 72 -7.97 19.23 16.25
N ASN A 73 -9.13 19.87 16.02
CA ASN A 73 -10.04 19.49 14.94
C ASN A 73 -9.42 19.63 13.55
N VAL A 74 -8.65 20.69 13.29
CA VAL A 74 -7.95 20.89 12.00
C VAL A 74 -6.89 19.82 11.77
N PHE A 75 -6.12 19.47 12.81
CA PHE A 75 -5.10 18.43 12.73
C PHE A 75 -5.72 17.06 12.43
N TYR A 76 -6.78 16.68 13.16
CA TYR A 76 -7.50 15.43 12.89
C TYR A 76 -8.13 15.41 11.50
N ALA A 77 -8.75 16.50 11.07
CA ALA A 77 -9.34 16.60 9.74
C ALA A 77 -8.27 16.45 8.65
N ALA A 78 -7.10 17.07 8.80
CA ALA A 78 -5.99 16.94 7.85
C ALA A 78 -5.48 15.50 7.75
N ILE A 79 -5.35 14.79 8.88
CA ILE A 79 -4.93 13.38 8.88
C ILE A 79 -5.97 12.49 8.22
N VAL A 80 -7.25 12.62 8.59
CA VAL A 80 -8.34 11.82 7.99
C VAL A 80 -8.40 12.06 6.48
N LEU A 81 -8.30 13.32 6.05
CA LEU A 81 -8.36 13.68 4.65
C LEU A 81 -7.15 13.14 3.87
N ALA A 82 -5.95 13.16 4.46
CA ALA A 82 -4.78 12.51 3.86
C ALA A 82 -4.95 10.98 3.71
N VAL A 83 -5.52 10.30 4.72
CA VAL A 83 -5.79 8.85 4.64
C VAL A 83 -6.81 8.53 3.56
N VAL A 84 -7.88 9.33 3.46
CA VAL A 84 -8.91 9.19 2.41
C VAL A 84 -8.31 9.42 1.02
N ASP A 85 -7.48 10.44 0.87
CA ASP A 85 -6.83 10.78 -0.40
C ASP A 85 -5.89 9.66 -0.89
N ILE A 86 -5.09 9.08 0.01
CA ILE A 86 -4.26 7.90 -0.31
C ILE A 86 -5.13 6.68 -0.64
N GLY A 87 -6.21 6.44 0.12
CA GLY A 87 -7.15 5.35 -0.15
C GLY A 87 -7.79 5.49 -1.54
N ALA A 88 -8.19 6.71 -1.90
CA ALA A 88 -8.75 7.04 -3.21
C ALA A 88 -7.73 6.82 -4.35
N PHE A 89 -6.47 7.22 -4.15
CA PHE A 89 -5.40 7.02 -5.12
C PHE A 89 -5.17 5.52 -5.43
N ILE A 90 -5.22 4.67 -4.41
CA ILE A 90 -5.04 3.22 -4.55
C ILE A 90 -6.28 2.56 -5.16
N GLY A 91 -7.48 2.96 -4.75
CA GLY A 91 -8.75 2.35 -5.17
C GLY A 91 -9.20 2.77 -6.57
N LEU A 92 -9.15 4.06 -6.88
CA LEU A 92 -9.66 4.61 -8.15
C LEU A 92 -8.61 4.61 -9.27
N ARG A 93 -7.33 4.38 -8.92
CA ARG A 93 -6.18 4.43 -9.83
C ARG A 93 -6.20 5.68 -10.74
N PRO A 94 -6.31 6.89 -10.16
CA PRO A 94 -6.39 8.12 -10.95
C PRO A 94 -5.12 8.30 -11.80
N SER A 95 -5.26 8.88 -12.99
CA SER A 95 -4.13 9.11 -13.89
C SER A 95 -4.21 10.51 -14.51
N GLY A 96 -3.06 11.10 -14.84
CA GLY A 96 -2.99 12.45 -15.40
C GLY A 96 -3.32 13.54 -14.37
N PRO A 97 -4.24 14.49 -14.64
CA PRO A 97 -4.54 15.62 -13.76
C PRO A 97 -4.95 15.21 -12.33
N ASP A 98 -5.62 14.07 -12.17
CA ASP A 98 -6.05 13.59 -10.87
C ASP A 98 -4.88 13.17 -9.97
N ALA A 99 -3.75 12.75 -10.56
CA ALA A 99 -2.54 12.48 -9.80
C ALA A 99 -1.94 13.77 -9.21
N LEU A 100 -2.07 14.91 -9.92
CA LEU A 100 -1.65 16.21 -9.38
C LEU A 100 -2.57 16.65 -8.23
N ALA A 101 -3.88 16.41 -8.35
CA ALA A 101 -4.83 16.69 -7.28
C ALA A 101 -4.47 15.95 -5.98
N PHE A 102 -4.10 14.66 -6.09
CA PHE A 102 -3.57 13.88 -4.97
C PHE A 102 -2.36 14.54 -4.30
N PHE A 103 -1.32 14.91 -5.07
CA PHE A 103 -0.14 15.54 -4.48
C PHE A 103 -0.43 16.91 -3.86
N LEU A 104 -1.34 17.68 -4.44
CA LEU A 104 -1.76 18.98 -3.90
C LEU A 104 -2.56 18.83 -2.59
N VAL A 105 -3.48 17.87 -2.53
CA VAL A 105 -4.27 17.58 -1.34
C VAL A 105 -3.37 17.05 -0.23
N LEU A 106 -2.54 16.06 -0.52
CA LEU A 106 -1.56 15.52 0.43
C LEU A 106 -0.62 16.60 0.96
N GLY A 107 -0.11 17.46 0.07
CA GLY A 107 0.74 18.61 0.44
C GLY A 107 -0.01 19.64 1.30
N GLY A 108 -1.27 19.92 1.00
CA GLY A 108 -2.14 20.78 1.79
C GLY A 108 -2.38 20.25 3.19
N CYS A 109 -2.64 18.94 3.33
CA CYS A 109 -2.79 18.27 4.61
C CYS A 109 -1.51 18.32 5.44
N ALA A 110 -0.36 18.03 4.82
CA ALA A 110 0.94 18.12 5.49
C ALA A 110 1.24 19.56 5.95
N TYR A 111 0.97 20.55 5.10
CA TYR A 111 1.14 21.96 5.46
C TYR A 111 0.24 22.38 6.63
N ALA A 112 -1.04 21.99 6.59
CA ALA A 112 -1.98 22.27 7.68
C ALA A 112 -1.49 21.66 9.00
N ALA A 113 -1.05 20.40 8.98
CA ALA A 113 -0.54 19.70 10.15
C ALA A 113 0.74 20.33 10.73
N VAL A 114 1.70 20.69 9.87
CA VAL A 114 2.95 21.37 10.29
C VAL A 114 2.64 22.77 10.82
N ARG A 115 1.71 23.49 10.19
CA ARG A 115 1.31 24.82 10.63
C ARG A 115 0.64 24.80 12.00
N THR A 116 -0.30 23.88 12.24
CA THR A 116 -0.94 23.73 13.54
C THR A 116 0.09 23.37 14.61
N TRP A 117 1.00 22.43 14.31
CA TRP A 117 2.07 22.05 15.23
C TRP A 117 2.98 23.24 15.59
N ARG A 118 3.40 24.03 14.61
CA ARG A 118 4.24 25.24 14.84
C ARG A 118 3.52 26.30 15.66
N ASN A 119 2.21 26.44 15.51
CA ASN A 119 1.45 27.42 16.28
C ASN A 119 1.44 27.04 17.75
N GLU A 120 1.11 25.80 18.09
CA GLU A 120 1.04 25.34 19.49
C GLU A 120 2.42 25.34 20.18
N HIS A 121 3.51 25.03 19.45
CA HIS A 121 4.86 25.01 20.02
C HIS A 121 5.52 26.40 20.12
N ARG A 122 4.93 27.44 19.55
CA ARG A 122 5.45 28.83 19.65
C ARG A 122 4.77 29.66 20.74
N TYR A 123 3.65 29.20 21.27
CA TYR A 123 2.92 29.88 22.35
C TYR A 123 3.09 29.20 23.73
N SER A 124 3.98 28.22 23.83
CA SER A 124 4.47 27.65 25.10
C SER A 124 5.63 28.47 25.68
#